data_AF-A0A257M970-F1
#
_entry.id   AF-A0A257M970-F1
#
_cell.length_a   1.000
_cell.length_b   1.000
_cell.length_c   1.000
_cell.angle_alpha   90.00
_cell.angle_beta   90.00
_cell.angle_gamma   90.00
#
_symmetry.space_group_name_H-M   'P 1'
#
loop_
_entity.id
_entity.type
_entity.pdbx_description
1 polymer ?
#
loop_
_entity_poly.entity_id
_entity_poly.type
_entity_poly.pdbx_seq_one_letter_code
_entity_poly.pdbx_strand_id
1 'polypeptide(L)'
;MVNQDIFWRSILAALAGMLLLAPAAQAADPLPGGLEIDLDFEQFPLENTCEGADISPQMEIKGCNSSSLAIILEDPDAPSGTFVHWIIWNIPPSSAIPPAMARNAAIVR
;
A
#
# COMPACT_ATOMS: atom_id res chain seq x y z
N MET A 1 4.63 -53.82 -39.48
CA MET A 1 3.77 -52.86 -38.78
C MET A 1 4.43 -52.57 -37.43
N VAL A 2 4.93 -51.33 -37.31
CA VAL A 2 5.48 -50.61 -36.13
C VAL A 2 6.64 -51.25 -35.35
N ASN A 3 7.79 -50.57 -35.32
CA ASN A 3 8.25 -49.98 -34.05
C ASN A 3 9.18 -48.78 -34.28
N GLN A 4 8.68 -47.58 -34.00
CA GLN A 4 9.36 -46.28 -34.18
C GLN A 4 10.27 -45.91 -32.97
N ASP A 5 10.59 -46.88 -32.11
CA ASP A 5 11.33 -46.66 -30.85
C ASP A 5 12.86 -46.55 -31.01
N ILE A 6 13.38 -46.57 -32.25
CA ILE A 6 14.83 -46.46 -32.51
C ILE A 6 15.26 -44.98 -32.66
N PHE A 7 14.30 -44.04 -32.76
CA PHE A 7 14.58 -42.60 -32.88
C PHE A 7 14.56 -41.88 -31.52
N TRP A 8 15.07 -42.56 -30.50
CA TRP A 8 15.45 -41.93 -29.24
C TRP A 8 16.95 -42.19 -29.03
N ARG A 9 17.60 -41.30 -28.26
CA ARG A 9 18.96 -41.45 -27.72
C ARG A 9 20.07 -41.05 -28.69
N SER A 10 20.13 -39.77 -29.06
CA SER A 10 21.38 -38.98 -29.15
C SER A 10 21.09 -37.67 -29.87
N ILE A 11 20.72 -36.61 -29.16
CA ILE A 11 21.06 -35.21 -29.48
C ILE A 11 20.53 -34.38 -28.29
N LEU A 12 21.47 -33.90 -27.47
CA LEU A 12 21.62 -32.51 -27.02
C LEU A 12 20.34 -31.77 -26.59
N ALA A 13 20.27 -31.02 -25.51
CA ALA A 13 21.18 -30.67 -24.44
C ALA A 13 20.30 -29.91 -23.43
N ALA A 14 20.79 -29.81 -22.21
CA ALA A 14 20.21 -29.04 -21.12
C ALA A 14 19.69 -27.66 -21.55
N LEU A 15 18.39 -27.41 -21.33
CA LEU A 15 17.86 -26.10 -20.96
C LEU A 15 16.70 -26.34 -19.99
N ALA A 16 17.05 -26.60 -18.73
CA ALA A 16 16.14 -26.43 -17.61
C ALA A 16 15.88 -24.93 -17.46
N GLY A 17 14.97 -24.40 -18.27
CA GLY A 17 14.40 -23.07 -18.10
C GLY A 17 13.40 -23.10 -16.95
N MET A 18 13.90 -23.18 -15.72
CA MET A 18 13.09 -23.01 -14.53
C MET A 18 12.89 -21.52 -14.31
N LEU A 19 11.78 -21.03 -14.85
CA LEU A 19 11.18 -19.72 -14.59
C LEU A 19 11.04 -19.53 -13.07
N LEU A 20 11.96 -18.79 -12.45
CA LEU A 20 11.75 -18.23 -11.12
C LEU A 20 10.81 -17.03 -11.27
N LEU A 21 9.51 -17.30 -11.31
CA LEU A 21 8.54 -16.34 -10.82
C LEU A 21 8.80 -16.22 -9.31
N ALA A 22 9.47 -15.16 -8.90
CA ALA A 22 9.33 -14.70 -7.52
C ALA A 22 7.82 -14.46 -7.30
N PRO A 23 7.21 -15.00 -6.23
CA PRO A 23 5.89 -14.53 -5.87
C PRO A 23 6.02 -13.03 -5.62
N ALA A 24 5.12 -12.24 -6.21
CA ALA A 24 4.89 -10.87 -5.77
C ALA A 24 4.86 -10.90 -4.24
N ALA A 25 5.58 -9.97 -3.60
CA ALA A 25 5.61 -9.84 -2.16
C ALA A 25 4.18 -10.01 -1.63
N GLN A 26 3.92 -11.17 -1.00
CA GLN A 26 2.63 -11.45 -0.42
C GLN A 26 2.50 -10.44 0.71
N ALA A 27 1.70 -9.40 0.50
CA ALA A 27 1.22 -8.55 1.56
C ALA A 27 0.71 -9.50 2.65
N ALA A 28 1.30 -9.39 3.84
CA ALA A 28 1.02 -10.27 4.96
C ALA A 28 -0.50 -10.41 5.12
N ASP A 29 -0.96 -11.64 5.35
CA ASP A 29 -2.39 -11.92 5.52
C ASP A 29 -3.03 -10.87 6.46
N PRO A 30 -4.09 -10.17 6.04
CA PRO A 30 -4.72 -9.14 6.86
C PRO A 30 -5.11 -9.75 8.20
N LEU A 31 -4.61 -9.18 9.30
CA LEU A 31 -4.93 -9.66 10.64
C LEU A 31 -6.45 -9.68 10.83
N PRO A 32 -7.05 -10.78 11.30
CA PRO A 32 -8.49 -10.81 11.56
C PRO A 32 -8.84 -9.79 12.64
N GLY A 33 -9.56 -8.72 12.25
CA GLY A 33 -9.89 -7.59 13.12
C GLY A 33 -8.89 -6.42 13.08
N GLY A 34 -7.98 -6.40 12.10
CA GLY A 34 -7.05 -5.29 11.89
C GLY A 34 -7.73 -4.04 11.32
N LEU A 35 -7.18 -2.88 11.68
CA LEU A 35 -7.45 -1.62 11.01
C LEU A 35 -6.77 -1.66 9.63
N GLU A 36 -7.56 -1.52 8.57
CA GLU A 36 -7.07 -1.45 7.19
C GLU A 36 -7.29 -0.03 6.66
N ILE A 37 -6.27 0.51 6.00
CA ILE A 37 -6.27 1.84 5.39
C ILE A 37 -5.91 1.70 3.93
N ASP A 38 -6.75 2.23 3.05
CA ASP A 38 -6.51 2.29 1.61
C ASP A 38 -6.43 3.76 1.16
N LEU A 39 -5.40 4.09 0.37
CA LEU A 39 -5.15 5.43 -0.15
C LEU A 39 -5.60 5.59 -1.61
N ASP A 40 -5.93 4.49 -2.30
CA ASP A 40 -6.30 4.47 -3.73
C ASP A 40 -5.22 4.98 -4.69
N PHE A 41 -3.94 4.96 -4.28
CA PHE A 41 -2.81 5.29 -5.15
C PHE A 41 -1.52 4.54 -4.78
N GLU A 42 -0.71 4.24 -5.80
CA GLU A 42 0.64 3.66 -5.63
C GLU A 42 1.73 4.74 -5.47
N GLN A 43 1.47 5.95 -5.96
CA GLN A 43 2.34 7.11 -5.86
C GLN A 43 1.50 8.33 -5.51
N PHE A 44 2.03 9.22 -4.66
CA PHE A 44 1.32 10.42 -4.26
C PHE A 44 0.99 11.28 -5.49
N PRO A 45 -0.30 11.58 -5.74
CA PRO A 45 -0.72 12.55 -6.75
C PRO A 45 -0.09 13.92 -6.46
N LEU A 46 0.17 14.71 -7.51
CA LEU A 46 0.76 16.04 -7.39
C LEU A 46 0.03 16.92 -6.37
N GLU A 47 -1.29 16.80 -6.31
CA GLU A 47 -2.15 17.54 -5.38
C GLU A 47 -1.75 17.32 -3.91
N ASN A 48 -1.30 16.12 -3.58
CA ASN A 48 -0.93 15.69 -2.24
C ASN A 48 0.55 15.92 -1.89
N THR A 49 1.32 16.52 -2.80
CA THR A 49 2.74 16.85 -2.55
C THR A 49 2.92 18.34 -2.27
N CYS A 50 4.10 18.70 -1.77
CA CYS A 50 4.51 20.08 -1.56
C CYS A 50 4.70 20.87 -2.87
N GLU A 51 4.80 20.19 -4.02
CA GLU A 51 4.88 20.84 -5.34
C GLU A 51 3.50 21.22 -5.89
N GLY A 52 2.44 20.57 -5.40
CA GLY A 52 1.06 20.87 -5.80
C GLY A 52 0.27 21.64 -4.75
N ALA A 53 -0.93 21.14 -4.43
CA ALA A 53 -1.88 21.84 -3.56
C ALA A 53 -1.61 21.61 -2.07
N ASP A 54 -0.75 20.66 -1.73
CA ASP A 54 -0.42 20.26 -0.37
C ASP A 54 -1.69 19.95 0.44
N ILE A 55 -2.56 19.13 -0.16
CA ILE A 55 -3.82 18.67 0.44
C ILE A 55 -3.64 17.26 1.01
N SER A 56 -4.29 16.99 2.15
CA SER A 56 -4.27 15.64 2.72
C SER A 56 -4.89 14.63 1.74
N PRO A 57 -4.33 13.41 1.62
CA PRO A 57 -4.90 12.37 0.78
C PRO A 57 -6.25 11.91 1.31
N GLN A 58 -7.09 11.42 0.41
CA GLN A 58 -8.27 10.65 0.77
C GLN A 58 -7.82 9.28 1.30
N MET A 59 -8.53 8.76 2.30
CA MET A 59 -8.28 7.42 2.84
C MET A 59 -9.59 6.69 3.09
N GLU A 60 -9.68 5.43 2.67
CA GLU A 60 -10.71 4.51 3.16
C GLU A 60 -10.22 3.81 4.41
N ILE A 61 -11.12 3.60 5.36
CA ILE A 61 -10.84 2.94 6.63
C ILE A 61 -11.79 1.77 6.80
N LYS A 62 -11.24 0.57 6.97
CA LYS A 62 -12.00 -0.66 7.23
C LYS A 62 -11.56 -1.26 8.57
N GLY A 63 -12.50 -1.90 9.27
CA GLY A 63 -12.22 -2.59 10.54
C GLY A 63 -12.04 -1.69 11.77
N CYS A 64 -12.35 -0.38 11.68
CA CYS A 64 -12.28 0.51 12.84
C CYS A 64 -13.46 0.27 13.82
N ASN A 65 -13.16 -0.29 14.99
CA ASN A 65 -14.10 -0.43 16.12
C ASN A 65 -13.77 0.52 17.29
N SER A 66 -12.90 1.51 17.08
CA SER A 66 -12.47 2.48 18.11
C SER A 66 -13.47 3.63 18.24
N SER A 67 -13.53 4.25 19.42
CA SER A 67 -14.32 5.46 19.67
C SER A 67 -13.74 6.73 19.01
N SER A 68 -12.45 6.70 18.65
CA SER A 68 -11.77 7.80 17.96
C SER A 68 -10.53 7.31 17.21
N LEU A 69 -10.13 8.07 16.19
CA LEU A 69 -8.95 7.84 15.37
C LEU A 69 -7.94 8.99 15.45
N ALA A 70 -6.68 8.65 15.23
CA ALA A 70 -5.59 9.59 14.99
C ALA A 70 -4.76 9.08 13.82
N ILE A 71 -4.26 10.01 13.00
CA ILE A 71 -3.48 9.75 11.80
C ILE A 71 -2.23 10.62 11.86
N ILE A 72 -1.09 9.98 11.62
CA ILE A 72 0.22 10.61 11.54
C ILE A 72 0.81 10.18 10.19
N LEU A 73 1.10 11.15 9.33
CA LEU A 73 1.86 10.92 8.10
C LEU A 73 3.31 11.33 8.37
N GLU A 74 4.17 10.34 8.49
CA GLU A 74 5.59 10.50 8.81
C GLU A 74 6.45 9.94 7.66
N ASP A 75 7.44 10.72 7.24
CA ASP A 75 8.46 10.36 6.25
C ASP A 75 9.80 10.11 6.97
N PRO A 76 10.18 8.84 7.22
CA PRO A 76 11.47 8.50 7.81
C PRO A 76 12.65 8.70 6.85
N ASP A 77 12.40 8.84 5.55
CA ASP A 77 13.41 8.95 4.50
C ASP A 77 13.76 10.42 4.16
N ALA A 78 13.15 11.39 4.87
CA ALA A 78 13.39 12.80 4.66
C ALA A 78 14.88 13.19 4.89
N PRO A 79 15.44 14.15 4.12
CA PRO A 79 16.89 14.42 4.11
C PRO A 79 17.51 14.84 5.45
N SER A 80 16.70 15.37 6.37
CA SER A 80 17.13 15.83 7.71
C SER A 80 16.71 14.87 8.83
N GLY A 81 16.39 13.63 8.48
CA GLY A 81 15.77 12.65 9.37
C GLY A 81 14.24 12.72 9.33
N THR A 82 13.60 11.85 10.12
CA THR A 82 12.16 11.68 10.19
C THR A 82 11.39 13.00 10.22
N PHE A 83 10.49 13.19 9.26
CA PHE A 83 9.67 14.39 9.12
C PHE A 83 8.18 14.05 9.21
N VAL A 84 7.45 14.74 10.07
CA VAL A 84 6.00 14.59 10.18
C VAL A 84 5.30 15.59 9.28
N HIS A 85 4.71 15.11 8.20
CA HIS A 85 3.98 15.93 7.23
C HIS A 85 2.61 16.35 7.74
N TRP A 86 1.90 15.45 8.43
CA TRP A 86 0.54 15.72 8.88
C TRP A 86 0.21 14.96 10.16
N ILE A 87 -0.53 15.62 11.05
CA ILE A 87 -1.11 15.02 12.25
C ILE A 87 -2.56 15.49 12.34
N ILE A 88 -3.47 14.54 12.51
CA ILE A 88 -4.86 14.80 12.87
C ILE A 88 -5.30 13.79 13.92
N TRP A 89 -6.05 14.24 14.91
CA TRP A 89 -6.51 13.39 16.02
C TRP A 89 -7.93 13.74 16.43
N ASN A 90 -8.51 12.91 17.30
CA ASN A 90 -9.89 13.04 17.74
C ASN A 90 -10.88 12.99 16.57
N ILE A 91 -10.54 12.21 15.53
CA ILE A 91 -11.43 11.93 14.41
C ILE A 91 -12.51 10.96 14.92
N PRO A 92 -13.81 11.26 14.70
CA PRO A 92 -14.88 10.33 15.07
C PRO A 92 -14.75 9.02 14.26
N PRO A 93 -15.35 7.91 14.73
CA PRO A 93 -15.33 6.65 13.99
C PRO A 93 -15.93 6.87 12.60
N SER A 94 -15.13 6.67 11.56
CA SER A 94 -15.49 6.90 10.17
C SER A 94 -14.92 5.79 9.30
N SER A 95 -15.62 5.45 8.22
CA SER A 95 -15.14 4.53 7.19
C SER A 95 -14.29 5.21 6.12
N ALA A 96 -14.15 6.53 6.17
CA ALA A 96 -13.32 7.30 5.26
C ALA A 96 -12.87 8.63 5.86
N ILE A 97 -11.73 9.13 5.38
CA ILE A 97 -11.24 10.49 5.62
C ILE A 97 -11.27 11.21 4.28
N PRO A 98 -12.01 12.33 4.17
CA PRO A 98 -12.06 13.10 2.94
C PRO A 98 -10.70 13.75 2.66
N PRO A 99 -10.40 14.08 1.39
CA PRO A 99 -9.22 14.87 1.06
C PRO A 99 -9.33 16.29 1.64
N ALA A 100 -8.20 16.98 1.72
CA ALA A 100 -8.11 18.38 2.15
C ALA A 100 -8.69 18.65 3.55
N MET A 101 -8.43 17.76 4.52
CA MET A 101 -8.73 18.00 5.93
C MET A 101 -8.04 19.28 6.40
N ALA A 102 -8.78 20.14 7.07
CA ALA A 102 -8.32 21.49 7.40
C ALA A 102 -7.11 21.49 8.35
N ARG A 103 -6.02 22.15 7.92
CA ARG A 103 -4.76 22.32 8.68
C ARG A 103 -4.93 22.93 10.07
N ASN A 104 -5.99 23.70 10.29
CA ASN A 104 -6.29 24.41 11.54
C ASN A 104 -7.66 24.03 12.14
N ALA A 105 -8.24 22.89 11.74
CA ALA A 105 -9.49 22.45 12.33
C ALA A 105 -9.25 21.99 13.78
N ALA A 106 -9.51 22.88 14.74
CA ALA A 106 -10.10 22.43 15.98
C ALA A 106 -11.44 21.79 15.60
N ILE A 107 -11.56 20.47 15.72
CA ILE A 107 -12.87 19.81 15.64
C ILE A 107 -13.67 20.32 16.84
N VAL A 108 -14.42 21.40 16.62
CA VAL A 108 -15.38 21.92 17.59
C VAL A 108 -16.52 20.90 17.65
N ARG A 109 -16.75 20.38 18.85
CA ARG A 109 -17.81 19.41 19.17
C ARG A 109 -19.19 19.90 18.74
#